data_AF-A0AAV9D6X4-F1
#
_entry.id   AF-A0AAV9D6X4-F1
#
_cell.length_a   1.000
_cell.length_b   1.000
_cell.length_c   1.000
_cell.angle_alpha   90.00
_cell.angle_beta   90.00
_cell.angle_gamma   90.00
#
_symmetry.space_group_name_H-M   'P 1'
#
loop_
_entity.id
_entity.type
_entity.pdbx_description
1 polymer ?
#
loop_
_entity_poly.entity_id
_entity_poly.type
_entity_poly.pdbx_seq_one_letter_code
_entity_poly.pdbx_strand_id
1 'polypeptide(L)'
;MSLPSLINMYMKCGCIEEASNIFHMMNVEDTVSWTTMINGYAEHGYNREAIDLFEKMSTVGLKPDYVTFIGVLNACSHVGSVDLGFHYFNSMRQKHQVNPGREHYGCMVDLLCRAGRLDEAESMILSMPFRPDEVVWSTLLRVCRIHGDAECGS
;
A
#
# COMPACT_ATOMS: atom_id res chain seq x y z
N MET A 1 -9.82 -24.27 10.03
CA MET A 1 -9.33 -23.31 9.03
C MET A 1 -10.25 -22.10 9.09
N SER A 2 -9.73 -20.89 9.31
CA SER A 2 -10.55 -19.67 9.35
C SER A 2 -10.73 -19.10 7.94
N LEU A 3 -11.80 -18.37 7.69
CA LEU A 3 -12.11 -17.81 6.36
C LEU A 3 -11.03 -16.86 5.83
N PRO A 4 -10.42 -15.97 6.65
CA PRO A 4 -9.27 -15.18 6.22
C PRO A 4 -8.10 -16.05 5.76
N SER A 5 -7.90 -17.21 6.40
CA SER A 5 -6.82 -18.14 6.02
C SER A 5 -7.07 -18.83 4.67
N LEU A 6 -8.34 -19.03 4.27
CA LEU A 6 -8.70 -19.57 2.95
C LEU A 6 -8.50 -18.52 1.85
N ILE A 7 -9.00 -17.30 2.06
CA ILE A 7 -8.78 -16.16 1.15
C ILE A 7 -7.29 -15.92 0.94
N ASN A 8 -6.52 -15.85 2.03
CA ASN A 8 -5.07 -15.67 1.98
C ASN A 8 -4.36 -16.82 1.25
N MET A 9 -4.87 -18.06 1.34
CA MET A 9 -4.29 -19.19 0.60
C MET A 9 -4.53 -19.03 -0.91
N TYR A 10 -5.75 -18.73 -1.34
CA TYR A 10 -6.05 -18.48 -2.76
C TYR A 10 -5.26 -17.29 -3.32
N MET A 11 -5.14 -16.20 -2.56
CA MET A 11 -4.30 -15.06 -2.93
C MET A 11 -2.85 -15.47 -3.14
N LYS A 12 -2.26 -16.26 -2.22
CA LYS A 12 -0.88 -16.76 -2.36
C LYS A 12 -0.69 -17.71 -3.54
N CYS A 13 -1.75 -18.35 -4.01
CA CYS A 13 -1.74 -19.19 -5.21
C CYS A 13 -1.99 -18.41 -6.50
N GLY A 14 -2.22 -17.09 -6.44
CA GLY A 14 -2.58 -16.27 -7.60
C GLY A 14 -4.02 -16.49 -8.09
N CYS A 15 -4.84 -17.20 -7.34
CA CYS A 15 -6.26 -17.47 -7.63
C CYS A 15 -7.14 -16.32 -7.13
N ILE A 16 -6.94 -15.14 -7.72
CA ILE A 16 -7.52 -13.87 -7.24
C ILE A 16 -9.04 -13.82 -7.45
N GLU A 17 -9.52 -14.36 -8.57
CA GLU A 17 -10.95 -14.42 -8.87
C GLU A 17 -11.68 -15.32 -7.87
N GLU A 18 -11.11 -16.49 -7.54
CA GLU A 18 -11.66 -17.39 -6.53
C GLU A 18 -11.66 -16.75 -5.14
N ALA A 19 -10.57 -16.07 -4.77
CA ALA A 19 -10.49 -15.34 -3.51
C ALA A 19 -11.56 -14.24 -3.42
N SER A 20 -11.75 -13.47 -4.50
CA SER A 20 -12.76 -12.42 -4.61
C SER A 20 -14.19 -12.98 -4.54
N ASN A 21 -14.46 -14.07 -5.25
CA ASN A 21 -15.76 -14.74 -5.22
C ASN A 21 -16.10 -15.22 -3.81
N ILE A 22 -15.16 -15.87 -3.12
CA ILE A 22 -15.34 -16.30 -1.72
C ILE A 22 -15.60 -15.08 -0.83
N PHE A 23 -14.81 -14.02 -0.96
CA PHE A 23 -15.00 -12.80 -0.18
C PHE A 23 -16.41 -12.20 -0.35
N HIS A 24 -16.90 -12.09 -1.58
CA HIS A 24 -18.22 -11.53 -1.88
C HIS A 24 -19.38 -12.45 -1.48
N MET A 25 -19.25 -13.76 -1.64
CA MET A 25 -20.29 -14.72 -1.24
C MET A 25 -20.55 -14.73 0.27
N MET A 26 -19.54 -14.37 1.06
CA MET A 26 -19.57 -14.59 2.50
C MET A 26 -20.05 -13.39 3.32
N ASN A 27 -20.36 -12.25 2.65
CA ASN A 27 -20.74 -10.98 3.30
C ASN A 27 -19.85 -10.66 4.52
N VAL A 28 -18.54 -10.78 4.33
CA VAL A 28 -17.57 -10.68 5.44
C VAL A 28 -17.40 -9.21 5.83
N GLU A 29 -17.81 -8.87 7.04
CA GLU A 29 -17.76 -7.51 7.58
C GLU A 29 -16.71 -7.41 8.70
N ASP A 30 -15.47 -7.82 8.40
CA ASP A 30 -14.36 -7.69 9.35
C ASP A 30 -13.12 -7.05 8.70
N THR A 31 -12.43 -6.19 9.45
CA THR A 31 -11.24 -5.45 8.98
C THR A 31 -10.12 -6.37 8.51
N VAL A 32 -9.96 -7.57 9.09
CA VAL A 32 -8.86 -8.49 8.75
C VAL A 32 -9.06 -9.06 7.35
N SER A 33 -10.28 -9.50 7.02
CA SER A 33 -10.60 -10.04 5.70
C SER A 33 -10.50 -8.98 4.61
N TRP A 34 -11.00 -7.76 4.87
CA TRP A 34 -10.87 -6.63 3.93
C TRP A 34 -9.41 -6.23 3.71
N THR A 35 -8.61 -6.18 4.78
CA THR A 35 -7.17 -5.91 4.69
C THR A 35 -6.44 -6.98 3.89
N THR A 36 -6.81 -8.26 4.08
CA THR A 36 -6.25 -9.38 3.31
C THR A 36 -6.55 -9.22 1.83
N MET A 37 -7.78 -8.84 1.47
CA MET A 37 -8.17 -8.60 0.07
C MET A 37 -7.46 -7.40 -0.54
N ILE A 38 -7.39 -6.27 0.17
CA ILE A 38 -6.71 -5.05 -0.29
C ILE A 38 -5.23 -5.35 -0.59
N ASN A 39 -4.54 -6.02 0.34
CA ASN A 39 -3.14 -6.41 0.15
C ASN A 39 -2.99 -7.40 -1.01
N GLY A 40 -3.83 -8.43 -1.06
CA GLY A 40 -3.79 -9.44 -2.12
C GLY A 40 -4.00 -8.81 -3.50
N TYR A 41 -4.95 -7.88 -3.63
CA TYR A 41 -5.16 -7.13 -4.87
C TYR A 41 -3.95 -6.28 -5.25
N ALA A 42 -3.39 -5.51 -4.32
CA ALA A 42 -2.21 -4.68 -4.57
C ALA A 42 -1.00 -5.53 -5.00
N GLU A 43 -0.74 -6.65 -4.33
CA GLU A 43 0.37 -7.57 -4.63
C GLU A 43 0.25 -8.22 -6.03
N HIS A 44 -0.97 -8.40 -6.53
CA HIS A 44 -1.23 -9.06 -7.83
C HIS A 44 -1.59 -8.10 -8.96
N GLY A 45 -1.38 -6.79 -8.77
CA GLY A 45 -1.56 -5.79 -9.81
C GLY A 45 -3.00 -5.27 -9.99
N TYR A 46 -3.95 -5.72 -9.16
CA TYR A 46 -5.34 -5.24 -9.12
C TYR A 46 -5.45 -3.97 -8.26
N ASN A 47 -4.60 -3.00 -8.56
CA ASN A 47 -4.37 -1.84 -7.69
C ASN A 47 -5.59 -0.91 -7.60
N ARG A 48 -6.40 -0.82 -8.68
CA ARG A 48 -7.62 -0.01 -8.67
C ARG A 48 -8.68 -0.66 -7.77
N GLU A 49 -8.81 -1.97 -7.85
CA GLU A 49 -9.71 -2.78 -7.02
C GLU A 49 -9.30 -2.70 -5.54
N ALA A 50 -8.00 -2.69 -5.24
CA ALA A 50 -7.48 -2.47 -3.89
C ALA A 50 -7.91 -1.10 -3.33
N ILE A 51 -7.78 -0.03 -4.14
CA ILE A 51 -8.19 1.33 -3.76
C ILE A 51 -9.71 1.41 -3.58
N ASP A 52 -10.48 0.92 -4.53
CA ASP A 52 -11.95 0.91 -4.47
C ASP A 52 -12.46 0.15 -3.22
N LEU A 53 -11.81 -0.96 -2.87
CA LEU A 53 -12.14 -1.73 -1.69
C LEU A 53 -11.76 -1.00 -0.40
N PHE A 54 -10.61 -0.32 -0.36
CA PHE A 54 -10.23 0.53 0.76
C PHE A 54 -11.26 1.63 1.02
N GLU A 55 -11.70 2.35 -0.01
CA GLU A 55 -12.66 3.45 0.12
C GLU A 55 -14.03 2.97 0.64
N LYS A 56 -14.44 1.78 0.21
CA LYS A 56 -15.69 1.14 0.65
C LYS A 56 -15.69 0.74 2.12
N MET A 57 -14.55 0.55 2.78
CA MET A 57 -14.50 0.13 4.20
C MET A 57 -15.35 1.04 5.11
N SER A 58 -15.25 2.35 4.91
CA SER A 58 -16.00 3.31 5.73
C SER A 58 -17.51 3.24 5.52
N THR A 59 -17.96 2.87 4.32
CA THR A 59 -19.38 2.74 3.96
C THR A 59 -20.04 1.54 4.64
N VAL A 60 -19.24 0.52 4.98
CA VAL A 60 -19.67 -0.68 5.72
C VAL A 60 -19.32 -0.60 7.22
N GLY A 61 -18.93 0.58 7.72
CA GLY A 61 -18.62 0.79 9.14
C GLY A 61 -17.28 0.22 9.61
N LEU A 62 -16.43 -0.26 8.69
CA LEU A 62 -15.09 -0.75 8.99
C LEU A 62 -14.07 0.40 9.06
N LYS A 63 -13.08 0.24 9.94
CA LYS A 63 -11.96 1.16 10.05
C LYS A 63 -10.70 0.50 9.49
N PRO A 64 -9.96 1.16 8.59
CA PRO A 64 -8.64 0.70 8.18
C PRO A 64 -7.68 0.75 9.37
N ASP A 65 -6.80 -0.24 9.43
CA ASP A 65 -5.75 -0.35 10.44
C ASP A 65 -4.35 -0.10 9.83
N TYR A 66 -3.32 -0.30 10.64
CA TYR A 66 -1.93 -0.15 10.23
C TYR A 66 -1.58 -0.95 8.97
N VAL A 67 -2.08 -2.18 8.85
CA VAL A 67 -1.75 -3.06 7.72
C VAL A 67 -2.59 -2.70 6.50
N THR A 68 -3.85 -2.27 6.69
CA THR A 68 -4.68 -1.78 5.59
C THR A 68 -4.03 -0.62 4.83
N PHE A 69 -3.40 0.31 5.56
CA PHE A 69 -2.75 1.46 4.96
C PHE A 69 -1.50 1.09 4.14
N ILE A 70 -0.77 0.05 4.52
CA ILE A 70 0.35 -0.46 3.69
C ILE A 70 -0.17 -0.90 2.32
N GLY A 71 -1.27 -1.67 2.30
CA GLY A 71 -1.89 -2.15 1.07
C GLY A 71 -2.32 -1.03 0.12
N VAL A 72 -3.07 -0.05 0.63
CA VAL A 72 -3.56 1.05 -0.22
C VAL A 72 -2.43 1.96 -0.69
N LEU A 73 -1.39 2.18 0.10
CA LEU A 73 -0.23 2.98 -0.31
C LEU A 73 0.62 2.27 -1.37
N ASN A 74 0.79 0.94 -1.27
CA ASN A 74 1.40 0.14 -2.34
C ASN A 74 0.58 0.21 -3.63
N ALA A 75 -0.75 0.10 -3.54
CA ALA A 75 -1.62 0.25 -4.69
C ALA A 75 -1.46 1.64 -5.34
N CYS A 76 -1.35 2.70 -4.54
CA CYS A 76 -1.07 4.05 -5.03
C CYS A 76 0.30 4.14 -5.74
N SER A 77 1.34 3.51 -5.18
CA SER A 77 2.67 3.40 -5.80
C SER A 77 2.60 2.76 -7.19
N HIS A 78 1.91 1.63 -7.30
CA HIS A 78 1.78 0.90 -8.57
C HIS A 78 0.94 1.63 -9.62
N VAL A 79 -0.07 2.42 -9.21
CA VAL A 79 -0.84 3.27 -10.13
C VAL A 79 -0.08 4.57 -10.47
N GLY A 80 0.98 4.91 -9.71
CA GLY A 80 1.76 6.14 -9.88
C GLY A 80 1.04 7.40 -9.40
N SER A 81 0.01 7.26 -8.56
CA SER A 81 -0.78 8.40 -8.09
C SER A 81 -0.22 8.98 -6.80
N VAL A 82 0.66 9.98 -6.95
CA VAL A 82 1.29 10.65 -5.79
C VAL A 82 0.27 11.36 -4.92
N ASP A 83 -0.74 12.00 -5.54
CA ASP A 83 -1.78 12.73 -4.81
C ASP A 83 -2.61 11.79 -3.93
N LEU A 84 -3.00 10.61 -4.43
CA LEU A 84 -3.71 9.61 -3.63
C LEU A 84 -2.83 9.05 -2.51
N GLY A 85 -1.55 8.79 -2.80
CA GLY A 85 -0.59 8.34 -1.79
C GLY A 85 -0.51 9.31 -0.60
N PHE A 86 -0.32 10.61 -0.86
CA PHE A 86 -0.30 11.61 0.19
C PHE A 86 -1.66 11.77 0.88
N HIS A 87 -2.76 11.68 0.13
CA HIS A 87 -4.10 11.75 0.71
C HIS A 87 -4.29 10.65 1.76
N TYR A 88 -4.04 9.39 1.42
CA TYR A 88 -4.20 8.28 2.35
C TYR A 88 -3.16 8.32 3.48
N PHE A 89 -1.90 8.63 3.19
CA PHE A 89 -0.86 8.74 4.22
C PHE A 89 -1.20 9.78 5.29
N ASN A 90 -1.68 10.97 4.88
CA ASN A 90 -2.09 12.02 5.82
C ASN A 90 -3.36 11.62 6.60
N SER A 91 -4.28 10.91 5.95
CA SER A 91 -5.54 10.46 6.58
C SER A 91 -5.29 9.49 7.75
N MET A 92 -4.17 8.77 7.75
CA MET A 92 -3.81 7.82 8.82
C MET A 92 -3.93 8.48 10.20
N ARG A 93 -3.21 9.58 10.42
CA ARG A 93 -3.24 10.30 11.72
C ARG A 93 -4.50 11.15 11.85
N GLN A 94 -4.88 11.87 10.79
CA GLN A 94 -5.92 12.88 10.86
C GLN A 94 -7.33 12.31 11.05
N LYS A 95 -7.62 11.17 10.40
CA LYS A 95 -8.97 10.58 10.36
C LYS A 95 -9.03 9.23 11.08
N HIS A 96 -7.95 8.46 11.03
CA HIS A 96 -7.98 7.06 11.48
C HIS A 96 -7.21 6.80 12.78
N GLN A 97 -6.51 7.81 13.32
CA GLN A 97 -5.70 7.71 14.54
C GLN A 97 -4.63 6.61 14.46
N VAL A 98 -4.19 6.29 13.24
CA VAL A 98 -3.10 5.35 12.94
C VAL A 98 -1.82 6.16 12.76
N ASN A 99 -0.77 5.81 13.50
CA ASN A 99 0.53 6.42 13.32
C ASN A 99 1.30 5.71 12.19
N PRO A 100 1.80 6.44 11.17
CA PRO A 100 2.67 5.87 10.16
C PRO A 100 3.96 5.37 10.79
N GLY A 101 4.31 4.12 10.46
CA GLY A 101 5.61 3.52 10.78
C GLY A 101 6.47 3.30 9.53
N ARG A 102 7.58 2.58 9.68
CA ARG A 102 8.64 2.42 8.66
C ARG A 102 8.09 1.97 7.31
N GLU A 103 7.19 1.00 7.32
CA GLU A 103 6.58 0.41 6.13
C GLU A 103 5.80 1.45 5.31
N HIS A 104 5.03 2.31 5.97
CA HIS A 104 4.22 3.35 5.33
C HIS A 104 5.09 4.40 4.62
N TYR A 105 6.14 4.84 5.30
CA TYR A 105 7.10 5.75 4.69
C TYR A 105 7.84 5.07 3.53
N GLY A 106 8.15 3.77 3.64
CA GLY A 106 8.72 2.97 2.55
C GLY A 106 7.84 2.98 1.30
N CYS A 107 6.53 2.78 1.45
CA CYS A 107 5.57 2.88 0.34
C CYS A 107 5.58 4.27 -0.32
N MET A 108 5.58 5.33 0.50
CA MET A 108 5.61 6.71 -0.01
C MET A 108 6.89 7.04 -0.77
N VAL A 109 8.02 6.56 -0.27
CA VAL A 109 9.32 6.76 -0.91
C VAL A 109 9.38 5.99 -2.24
N ASP A 110 8.95 4.73 -2.29
CA ASP A 110 8.86 3.96 -3.54
C ASP A 110 7.99 4.69 -4.58
N LEU A 111 6.81 5.17 -4.17
CA LEU A 111 5.91 5.96 -5.02
C LEU A 111 6.57 7.23 -5.57
N LEU A 112 7.24 8.00 -4.71
CA LEU A 112 7.91 9.25 -5.11
C LEU A 112 9.09 8.99 -6.03
N CYS A 113 9.87 7.93 -5.77
CA CYS A 113 10.98 7.51 -6.62
C CYS A 113 10.49 7.09 -8.02
N ARG A 114 9.43 6.28 -8.11
CA ARG A 114 8.81 5.89 -9.39
C ARG A 114 8.24 7.07 -10.15
N ALA A 115 7.75 8.09 -9.45
CA ALA A 115 7.25 9.32 -10.05
C ALA A 115 8.35 10.35 -10.38
N GLY A 116 9.64 10.03 -10.15
CA GLY A 116 10.76 10.96 -10.37
C GLY A 116 10.83 12.14 -9.39
N ARG A 117 10.02 12.16 -8.32
CA ARG A 117 9.95 13.25 -7.33
C ARG A 117 10.99 13.05 -6.22
N LEU A 118 12.26 13.07 -6.59
CA LEU A 118 13.37 12.68 -5.71
C LEU A 118 13.54 13.61 -4.49
N ASP A 119 13.36 14.93 -4.66
CA ASP A 119 13.47 15.89 -3.55
C ASP A 119 12.42 15.62 -2.46
N GLU A 120 11.23 15.21 -2.87
CA GLU A 120 10.16 14.85 -1.94
C GLU A 120 10.38 13.48 -1.32
N ALA A 121 10.96 12.53 -2.06
CA ALA A 121 11.38 11.25 -1.51
C ALA A 121 12.41 11.48 -0.38
N GLU A 122 13.41 12.35 -0.59
CA GLU A 122 14.37 12.73 0.44
C GLU A 122 13.69 13.40 1.64
N SER A 123 12.81 14.38 1.39
CA SER A 123 12.04 15.05 2.45
C SER A 123 11.21 14.06 3.28
N MET A 124 10.58 13.09 2.63
CA MET A 124 9.79 12.05 3.28
C MET A 124 10.64 11.25 4.27
N ILE A 125 11.85 10.84 3.87
CA ILE A 125 12.72 10.05 4.73
C ILE A 125 13.31 10.91 5.88
N LEU A 126 13.67 12.17 5.61
CA LEU A 126 14.14 13.11 6.65
C LEU A 126 13.06 13.44 7.69
N SER A 127 11.78 13.35 7.31
CA SER A 127 10.64 13.60 8.21
C SER A 127 10.26 12.39 9.08
N MET A 128 10.93 11.24 8.93
CA MET A 128 10.63 10.04 9.72
C MET A 128 10.89 10.25 11.22
N PRO A 129 9.96 9.87 12.12
CA PRO A 129 10.12 10.03 13.57
C PRO A 129 11.04 8.96 14.21
N PHE A 130 11.61 8.07 13.41
CA PHE A 130 12.50 6.99 13.83
C PHE A 130 13.81 7.06 13.04
N ARG A 131 14.90 6.59 13.66
CA ARG A 131 16.18 6.45 12.94
C ARG A 131 15.97 5.52 11.75
N PRO A 132 16.24 5.97 10.52
CA PRO A 132 16.15 5.07 9.39
C PRO A 132 17.45 4.27 9.35
N ASP A 133 17.33 2.95 9.18
CA ASP A 133 18.50 2.07 9.23
C ASP A 133 19.43 2.42 8.05
N GLU A 134 20.73 2.62 8.33
CA GLU A 134 21.72 3.18 7.39
C GLU A 134 21.78 2.43 6.05
N VAL A 135 21.56 1.12 6.08
CA VAL A 135 21.56 0.21 4.91
C VAL A 135 20.33 0.40 4.01
N VAL A 136 19.20 0.84 4.57
CA VAL A 136 17.95 1.07 3.81
C VAL A 136 18.10 2.34 2.96
N TRP A 137 18.66 3.40 3.53
CA TRP A 137 19.00 4.63 2.81
C TRP A 137 19.94 4.39 1.63
N SER A 138 21.03 3.63 1.85
CA SER A 138 22.02 3.39 0.79
C SER A 138 21.46 2.55 -0.35
N THR A 139 20.55 1.63 -0.05
CA THR A 139 19.91 0.77 -1.05
C THR A 139 18.87 1.56 -1.85
N LEU A 140 18.07 2.40 -1.19
CA LEU A 140 17.12 3.31 -1.83
C LEU A 140 17.81 4.35 -2.74
N LEU A 141 18.87 5.01 -2.25
CA LEU A 141 19.66 5.96 -3.04
C LEU A 141 20.32 5.28 -4.26
N ARG A 142 20.72 4.01 -4.15
CA ARG A 142 21.32 3.24 -5.25
C ARG A 142 20.30 2.86 -6.34
N VAL A 143 19.08 2.50 -5.94
CA VAL A 143 17.98 2.17 -6.87
C VAL A 143 17.48 3.44 -7.59
N CYS A 144 17.46 4.59 -6.91
CA CYS A 144 17.09 5.89 -7.51
C CYS A 144 18.00 6.29 -8.69
N ARG A 145 19.33 6.06 -8.58
CA ARG A 145 20.27 6.35 -9.69
C ARG A 145 20.07 5.46 -10.91
N ILE A 146 19.63 4.21 -10.72
CA ILE A 146 19.50 3.23 -11.80
C ILE A 146 18.21 3.46 -12.60
N HIS A 147 17.12 3.85 -11.93
CA HIS A 147 15.83 4.07 -12.60
C HIS A 147 15.64 5.50 -13.14
N GLY A 148 16.32 6.51 -12.59
CA GLY A 148 16.30 7.88 -13.14
C GLY A 148 16.97 8.01 -14.51
N ASP A 149 17.95 7.15 -14.84
CA ASP A 149 18.59 7.12 -16.17
C ASP A 149 17.85 6.23 -17.17
N ALA A 150 16.97 5.33 -16.72
CA ALA A 150 16.31 4.34 -17.58
C ALA A 150 15.06 4.85 -18.31
N GLU A 151 14.40 5.91 -17.81
CA GLU A 151 13.19 6.48 -18.43
C GLU A 151 13.43 7.83 -19.16
N CYS A 152 14.64 8.38 -19.12
CA CYS A 152 15.03 9.53 -19.97
C CYS A 152 15.51 9.10 -21.38
N GLY A 153 15.25 7.84 -21.76
CA GLY A 153 15.77 7.21 -22.98
C GLY A 153 14.70 6.45 -23.77
N SER A 154 13.59 7.11 -24.13
CA SER A 154 12.79 6.76 -25.32
C SER A 154 11.91 7.91 -25.76
#